data_AF-A0A519D131-F1
#
_entry.id   AF-A0A519D131-F1
#
_cell.length_a   1.000
_cell.length_b   1.000
_cell.length_c   1.000
_cell.angle_alpha   90.00
_cell.angle_beta   90.00
_cell.angle_gamma   90.00
#
_symmetry.space_group_name_H-M   'P 1'
#
loop_
_entity.id
_entity.type
_entity.pdbx_description
1 polymer ?
#
loop_
_entity_poly.entity_id
_entity_poly.type
_entity_poly.pdbx_seq_one_letter_code
_entity_poly.pdbx_strand_id
1 'polypeptide(L)'
;MEDDIKRQANNMFSQMSLDECILYMNKEVEKVQNGGGGTGWARNAYYAALKERFQGFEIDTSSFIIDVHGHITMSFAKKIQLLEGKIIQID
;
A
#
# COMPACT_ATOMS: atom_id res chain seq x y z
N MET A 1 12.67 -13.39 5.74
CA MET A 1 13.12 -12.02 5.40
C MET A 1 11.94 -11.18 4.93
N GLU A 2 11.22 -11.56 3.88
CA GLU A 2 10.01 -10.83 3.44
C GLU A 2 8.91 -10.84 4.49
N ASP A 3 8.65 -11.99 5.13
CA ASP A 3 7.68 -12.11 6.23
C ASP A 3 8.02 -11.24 7.44
N ASP A 4 9.31 -11.08 7.76
CA ASP A 4 9.75 -10.21 8.85
C ASP A 4 9.50 -8.73 8.54
N ILE A 5 9.73 -8.31 7.29
CA ILE A 5 9.41 -6.95 6.85
C ILE A 5 7.91 -6.73 6.87
N LYS A 6 7.12 -7.69 6.37
CA LYS A 6 5.65 -7.60 6.41
C LYS A 6 5.16 -7.47 7.85
N ARG A 7 5.69 -8.26 8.79
CA ARG A 7 5.35 -8.16 10.21
C ARG A 7 5.71 -6.79 10.80
N GLN A 8 6.89 -6.26 10.49
CA GLN A 8 7.30 -4.91 10.93
C GLN A 8 6.38 -3.84 10.35
N ALA A 9 6.05 -3.94 9.07
CA ALA A 9 5.11 -3.05 8.40
C ALA A 9 3.71 -3.11 9.01
N ASN A 10 3.19 -4.31 9.30
CA ASN A 10 1.91 -4.49 9.98
C ASN A 10 1.89 -3.82 11.36
N ASN A 11 2.95 -3.99 12.15
CA ASN A 11 3.06 -3.31 13.45
C ASN A 11 3.07 -1.78 13.29
N MET A 12 3.82 -1.26 12.31
CA MET A 12 3.88 0.17 12.02
C MET A 12 2.51 0.73 11.59
N PHE A 13 1.81 0.05 10.68
CA PHE A 13 0.53 0.50 10.14
C PHE A 13 -0.64 0.28 11.11
N SER A 14 -0.54 -0.64 12.07
CA SER A 14 -1.58 -0.89 13.07
C SER A 14 -1.94 0.35 13.89
N GLN A 15 -1.00 1.29 14.02
CA GLN A 15 -1.17 2.54 14.76
C GLN A 15 -1.60 3.72 13.88
N MET A 16 -1.55 3.56 12.55
CA MET A 16 -1.94 4.61 11.61
C MET A 16 -3.45 4.66 11.46
N SER A 17 -4.00 5.87 11.41
CA SER A 17 -5.36 6.18 10.95
C SER A 17 -5.50 5.95 9.44
N LEU A 18 -6.74 5.98 8.96
CA LEU A 18 -7.04 5.83 7.53
C LEU A 18 -6.35 6.92 6.68
N ASP A 19 -6.42 8.18 7.12
CA ASP A 19 -5.81 9.32 6.42
C ASP A 19 -4.27 9.20 6.36
N GLU A 20 -3.66 8.72 7.45
CA GLU A 20 -2.21 8.47 7.49
C GLU A 20 -1.80 7.34 6.53
N CYS A 21 -2.61 6.29 6.42
CA CYS A 21 -2.37 5.20 5.47
C CYS A 21 -2.42 5.70 4.02
N ILE A 22 -3.43 6.52 3.68
CA ILE A 22 -3.56 7.14 2.34
C ILE A 22 -2.37 8.07 2.05
N LEU A 23 -2.04 8.93 3.01
CA LEU A 23 -0.90 9.86 2.87
C LEU A 23 0.42 9.11 2.69
N TYR A 24 0.65 8.05 3.47
CA TYR A 24 1.86 7.24 3.37
C TYR A 24 1.97 6.60 1.98
N MET A 25 0.89 5.99 1.50
CA MET A 25 0.87 5.33 0.19
C MET A 25 1.13 6.31 -0.95
N ASN A 26 0.54 7.51 -0.88
CA ASN A 26 0.80 8.58 -1.85
C ASN A 26 2.24 9.09 -1.82
N LYS A 27 2.88 9.16 -0.64
CA LYS A 27 4.32 9.48 -0.53
C LYS A 27 5.19 8.39 -1.15
N GLU A 28 4.85 7.12 -0.99
CA GLU A 28 5.58 6.02 -1.64
C GLU A 28 5.44 6.08 -3.17
N VAL A 29 4.26 6.42 -3.69
CA VAL A 29 4.05 6.67 -5.13
C VAL A 29 4.96 7.81 -5.61
N GLU A 30 4.99 8.94 -4.90
CA GLU A 30 5.86 10.08 -5.25
C GLU A 30 7.34 9.70 -5.24
N LYS A 31 7.79 8.90 -4.26
CA LYS A 31 9.17 8.40 -4.24
C LYS A 31 9.47 7.59 -5.50
N VAL A 32 8.58 6.68 -5.89
CA VAL A 32 8.77 5.84 -7.07
C VAL A 32 8.75 6.64 -8.37
N GLN A 33 7.83 7.60 -8.50
CA GLN A 33 7.78 8.51 -9.65
C GLN A 33 9.06 9.35 -9.79
N ASN A 34 9.71 9.70 -8.68
CA ASN A 34 10.98 10.44 -8.65
C ASN A 34 12.23 9.54 -8.76
N GLY A 35 12.08 8.26 -9.15
CA GLY A 35 13.20 7.32 -9.29
C GLY A 35 13.78 6.82 -7.96
N GLY A 36 13.14 7.14 -6.83
CA GLY A 36 13.42 6.56 -5.52
C GLY A 36 12.58 5.31 -5.23
N GLY A 37 12.81 4.67 -4.09
CA GLY A 37 11.98 3.58 -3.59
C GLY A 37 12.74 2.29 -3.30
N GLY A 38 12.32 1.59 -2.24
CA GLY A 38 12.97 0.35 -1.77
C GLY A 38 12.89 -0.80 -2.77
N THR A 39 13.71 -1.83 -2.54
CA THR A 39 13.75 -3.06 -3.35
C THR A 39 12.37 -3.70 -3.49
N GLY A 40 12.03 -4.25 -4.66
CA GLY A 40 10.67 -4.69 -5.02
C GLY A 40 9.97 -5.56 -3.96
N TRP A 41 10.66 -6.52 -3.36
CA TRP A 41 10.09 -7.42 -2.33
C TRP A 41 9.75 -6.71 -1.01
N ALA A 42 10.59 -5.79 -0.53
CA ALA A 42 10.28 -4.99 0.67
C ALA A 42 9.06 -4.10 0.43
N ARG A 43 8.96 -3.57 -0.79
CA ARG A 43 7.84 -2.76 -1.25
C ARG A 43 6.52 -3.53 -1.26
N ASN A 44 6.55 -4.75 -1.77
CA ASN A 44 5.40 -5.64 -1.81
C ASN A 44 4.92 -6.00 -0.40
N ALA A 45 5.85 -6.22 0.54
CA ALA A 45 5.51 -6.46 1.95
C ALA A 45 4.78 -5.26 2.59
N TYR A 46 5.23 -4.02 2.33
CA TYR A 46 4.51 -2.81 2.78
C TYR A 46 3.11 -2.71 2.18
N TYR A 47 2.94 -3.09 0.92
CA TYR A 47 1.63 -3.05 0.26
C TYR A 47 0.65 -4.08 0.78
N ALA A 48 1.13 -5.30 1.03
CA ALA A 48 0.33 -6.31 1.70
C ALA A 48 -0.13 -5.83 3.09
N ALA A 49 0.77 -5.21 3.84
CA ALA A 49 0.47 -4.71 5.18
C ALA A 49 -0.53 -3.53 5.16
N LEU A 50 -0.40 -2.59 4.21
CA LEU A 50 -1.39 -1.50 4.03
C LEU A 50 -2.74 -2.02 3.58
N LYS A 51 -2.78 -3.00 2.66
CA LYS A 51 -4.04 -3.64 2.24
C LYS A 51 -4.75 -4.27 3.43
N GLU A 52 -4.04 -5.03 4.26
CA GLU A 52 -4.59 -5.61 5.50
C GLU A 52 -5.11 -4.52 6.44
N ARG A 53 -4.37 -3.41 6.58
CA ARG A 53 -4.80 -2.28 7.39
C ARG A 53 -6.10 -1.64 6.88
N PHE A 54 -6.21 -1.40 5.57
CA PHE A 54 -7.42 -0.86 4.94
C PHE A 54 -8.61 -1.82 5.07
N GLN A 55 -8.39 -3.14 4.95
CA GLN A 55 -9.43 -4.14 5.22
C GLN A 55 -9.90 -4.10 6.68
N GLY A 56 -9.00 -3.84 7.63
CA GLY A 56 -9.34 -3.62 9.03
C GLY A 56 -10.17 -2.35 9.30
N PHE A 57 -10.23 -1.44 8.33
CA PHE A 57 -11.13 -0.28 8.32
C PHE A 57 -12.40 -0.51 7.50
N GLU A 58 -12.66 -1.75 7.07
CA GLU A 58 -13.79 -2.11 6.21
C GLU A 58 -13.81 -1.38 4.85
N ILE A 59 -12.63 -0.94 4.38
CA ILE A 59 -12.48 -0.27 3.09
C ILE A 59 -12.35 -1.30 1.96
N ASP A 60 -13.05 -1.05 0.85
CA ASP A 60 -12.91 -1.84 -0.36
C ASP A 60 -11.51 -1.63 -0.98
N THR A 61 -10.73 -2.70 -0.93
CA THR A 61 -9.35 -2.79 -1.44
C THR A 61 -9.27 -3.55 -2.77
N SER A 62 -10.37 -3.72 -3.51
CA SER A 62 -10.37 -4.39 -4.82
C SER A 62 -9.42 -3.76 -5.83
N SER A 63 -9.04 -2.49 -5.63
CA SER A 63 -8.10 -1.75 -6.48
C SER A 63 -6.64 -2.19 -6.28
N PHE A 64 -6.34 -2.96 -5.22
CA PHE A 64 -5.05 -3.64 -5.07
C PHE A 64 -5.07 -4.90 -5.93
N ILE A 65 -4.18 -4.95 -6.92
CA ILE A 65 -4.02 -6.09 -7.84
C ILE A 65 -2.86 -6.98 -7.39
N ILE A 66 -2.77 -8.17 -7.97
CA ILE A 66 -1.65 -9.09 -7.76
C ILE A 66 -0.89 -9.20 -9.07
N ASP A 67 0.43 -9.05 -9.04
CA ASP A 67 1.28 -9.19 -10.23
C ASP A 67 1.46 -10.67 -10.64
N VAL A 68 2.16 -10.90 -11.76
CA VAL A 68 2.45 -12.25 -12.29
C VAL A 68 3.31 -13.11 -11.36
N HIS A 69 3.93 -12.51 -10.35
CA HIS A 69 4.76 -13.19 -9.35
C HIS A 69 3.99 -13.44 -8.04
N GLY A 70 2.71 -13.08 -7.96
CA GLY A 70 1.89 -13.28 -6.77
C GLY A 70 2.02 -12.16 -5.74
N HIS A 71 2.66 -11.04 -6.07
CA HIS A 71 2.83 -9.93 -5.15
C HIS A 71 1.70 -8.91 -5.27
N ILE A 72 1.29 -8.34 -4.13
CA ILE A 72 0.33 -7.23 -4.11
C ILE A 72 0.99 -6.01 -4.75
N THR A 73 0.39 -5.52 -5.82
CA THR A 73 0.78 -4.29 -6.52
C THR A 73 -0.45 -3.39 -6.66
N MET A 74 -0.24 -2.09 -6.56
CA MET A 74 -1.31 -1.10 -6.76
C MET A 74 -0.65 0.04 -7.51
N SER A 75 -0.32 -0.18 -8.79
CA SER A 75 0.37 0.72 -9.71
C SER A 75 1.16 1.85 -9.02
N PHE A 76 2.46 1.66 -8.78
CA PHE A 76 3.35 2.68 -8.19
C PHE A 76 3.39 4.01 -8.96
N ALA A 77 2.74 4.09 -10.13
CA ALA A 77 2.62 5.29 -10.92
C ALA A 77 1.36 6.12 -10.61
N LYS A 78 0.42 5.62 -9.81
CA LYS A 78 -0.87 6.29 -9.55
C LYS A 78 -1.07 6.52 -8.07
N LYS A 79 -1.50 7.74 -7.71
CA LYS A 79 -1.90 8.09 -6.35
C LYS A 79 -3.21 7.40 -6.00
N ILE A 80 -3.57 7.40 -4.72
CA ILE A 80 -4.84 6.89 -4.23
C ILE A 80 -5.66 7.91 -3.46
N GLN A 81 -6.96 7.69 -3.51
CA GLN A 81 -7.99 8.43 -2.80
C GLN A 81 -9.00 7.43 -2.22
N LEU A 82 -9.65 7.82 -1.12
CA LEU A 82 -10.87 7.17 -0.65
C LEU A 82 -12.09 7.82 -1.29
N LEU A 83 -12.94 7.03 -1.93
CA LEU A 83 -14.23 7.45 -2.47
C LEU A 83 -15.29 6.44 -2.05
N GLU A 84 -16.31 6.89 -1.30
CA GLU A 84 -17.45 6.06 -0.88
C GLU A 84 -17.04 4.72 -0.22
N GLY A 85 -16.02 4.74 0.64
CA GLY A 85 -15.53 3.53 1.31
C GLY A 85 -14.67 2.62 0.43
N LYS A 86 -14.28 3.07 -0.76
CA LYS A 86 -13.42 2.35 -1.71
C LYS A 86 -12.12 3.10 -1.94
N ILE A 87 -11.00 2.37 -1.97
CA ILE A 87 -9.75 2.93 -2.49
C ILE A 87 -9.82 2.97 -4.00
N ILE A 88 -9.62 4.15 -4.57
CA ILE A 88 -9.53 4.36 -6.01
C ILE A 88 -8.14 4.89 -6.37
N GLN A 89 -7.70 4.60 -7.58
CA GLN A 89 -6.48 5.17 -8.15
C GLN A 89 -6.81 6.46 -8.88
N ILE A 90 -5.93 7.45 -8.76
CA ILE A 90 -6.01 8.74 -9.43
C ILE A 90 -4.67 9.07 -10.09
N ASP A 91 -4.72 9.93 -11.11
CA ASP A 91 -3.53 10.44 -11.80
C ASP A 91 -2.85 11.58 -11.03
#